data_AF-A0A2N0KZA9-F1
#
_entry.id   AF-A0A2N0KZA9-F1
#
_cell.length_a   1.000
_cell.length_b   1.000
_cell.length_c   1.000
_cell.angle_alpha   90.00
_cell.angle_beta   90.00
_cell.angle_gamma   90.00
#
_symmetry.space_group_name_H-M   'P 1'
#
loop_
_entity.id
_entity.type
_entity.pdbx_description
1 polymer ?
#
loop_
_entity_poly.entity_id
_entity_poly.type
_entity_poly.pdbx_seq_one_letter_code
_entity_poly.pdbx_strand_id
1 'polypeptide(L)'
;DAGTPGVNDPGQELVMAAASTGHDVIGIPGASAITTAIAVSGIAMEGFVYLGFLPRNSGERQRLLKSVISERRSLVLFETPHRLKATLKDAQAVLGDRELAVCRELTKLYEETYRGTISEASEHFDNPRGEFTLMISGATSDDENAPKIDARPLLEELHRQRVSARDAVAQISEATGLGRRELYRIWVELTKESDYHPPV
;
A
#
# COMPACT_ATOMS: atom_id res chain seq x y z
N ASP A 1 15.53 8.83 18.07
CA ASP A 1 15.89 10.26 17.85
C ASP A 1 14.69 11.22 17.89
N ALA A 2 13.50 10.84 17.39
CA ALA A 2 12.31 11.71 17.44
C ALA A 2 11.02 10.93 17.70
N GLY A 3 9.98 11.62 18.18
CA GLY A 3 8.65 11.05 18.40
C GLY A 3 8.48 10.41 19.79
N THR A 4 7.63 9.38 19.84
CA THR A 4 7.32 8.63 21.07
C THR A 4 8.29 7.46 21.24
N PRO A 5 9.14 7.44 22.29
CA PRO A 5 10.09 6.35 22.52
C PRO A 5 9.40 4.99 22.68
N GLY A 6 10.05 3.92 22.23
CA GLY A 6 9.53 2.55 22.26
C GLY A 6 8.61 2.19 21.09
N VAL A 7 8.38 3.10 20.14
CA VAL A 7 7.56 2.87 18.94
C VAL A 7 8.45 2.93 17.69
N ASN A 8 8.72 1.76 17.09
CA ASN A 8 9.71 1.57 16.00
C ASN A 8 11.13 2.06 16.35
N ASP A 9 11.54 1.87 17.61
CA ASP A 9 12.89 2.11 18.07
C ASP A 9 13.36 1.01 19.03
N PRO A 10 14.67 0.97 19.37
CA PRO A 10 15.23 -0.08 20.25
C PRO A 10 14.69 -0.08 21.68
N GLY A 11 14.01 0.97 22.13
CA GLY A 11 13.49 1.10 23.49
C GLY A 11 12.43 0.07 23.84
N GLN A 12 11.78 -0.54 22.83
CA GLN A 12 10.77 -1.56 23.05
C GLN A 12 11.31 -2.78 23.81
N GLU A 13 12.53 -3.24 23.50
CA GLU A 13 13.15 -4.39 24.17
C GLU A 13 13.39 -4.12 25.66
N LEU A 14 13.84 -2.91 25.98
CA LEU A 14 14.05 -2.48 27.37
C LEU A 14 12.72 -2.40 28.12
N VAL A 15 11.69 -1.81 27.51
CA VAL A 15 10.34 -1.72 28.10
C VAL A 15 9.77 -3.10 28.37
N MET A 16 9.88 -4.04 27.42
CA MET A 16 9.44 -5.41 27.59
C MET A 16 10.19 -6.11 28.74
N ALA A 17 11.51 -5.96 28.80
CA ALA A 17 12.33 -6.55 29.86
C ALA A 17 11.92 -6.00 31.24
N ALA A 18 11.82 -4.68 31.40
CA ALA A 18 11.44 -4.04 32.65
C ALA A 18 10.04 -4.46 33.12
N ALA A 19 9.06 -4.47 32.22
CA ALA A 19 7.71 -4.92 32.53
C ALA A 19 7.68 -6.40 32.95
N SER A 20 8.47 -7.26 32.27
CA SER A 20 8.52 -8.70 32.57
C SER A 20 9.12 -9.03 33.95
N THR A 21 9.93 -8.13 34.51
CA THR A 21 10.53 -8.28 35.85
C THR A 21 9.77 -7.51 36.93
N GLY A 22 8.57 -7.01 36.62
CA GLY A 22 7.68 -6.34 37.58
C GLY A 22 8.10 -4.92 37.94
N HIS A 23 8.93 -4.26 37.12
CA HIS A 23 9.19 -2.83 37.28
C HIS A 23 8.07 -1.98 36.68
N ASP A 24 7.80 -0.85 37.33
CA ASP A 24 6.86 0.14 36.81
C ASP A 24 7.43 0.80 35.54
N VAL A 25 6.63 0.78 34.46
CA VAL A 25 6.93 1.49 33.22
C VAL A 25 5.94 2.65 33.07
N ILE A 26 6.43 3.88 33.15
CA ILE A 26 5.62 5.09 33.09
C ILE A 26 5.83 5.78 31.74
N GLY A 27 4.82 5.74 30.89
CA GLY A 27 4.82 6.45 29.61
C GLY A 27 4.53 7.94 29.80
N ILE A 28 5.32 8.81 29.16
CA ILE A 28 5.09 10.26 29.12
C ILE A 28 4.45 10.62 27.77
N PRO A 29 3.23 11.20 27.75
CA PRO A 29 2.61 11.67 26.51
C PRO A 29 3.49 12.72 25.81
N GLY A 30 3.51 12.70 24.49
CA GLY A 30 4.36 13.61 23.71
C GLY A 30 4.07 13.60 22.22
N ALA A 31 5.01 14.15 21.46
CA ALA A 31 4.90 14.25 20.01
C ALA A 31 4.86 12.86 19.36
N SER A 32 3.94 12.69 18.41
CA SER A 32 3.81 11.48 17.59
C SER A 32 3.41 11.86 16.17
N ALA A 33 4.22 11.44 15.20
CA ALA A 33 3.92 11.66 13.78
C ALA A 33 2.63 10.92 13.37
N ILE A 34 2.31 9.79 14.01
CA ILE A 34 1.09 9.01 13.74
C ILE A 34 -0.15 9.84 14.09
N THR A 35 -0.25 10.29 15.35
CA THR A 35 -1.44 11.03 15.81
C THR A 35 -1.53 12.41 15.18
N THR A 36 -0.39 13.05 14.91
CA THR A 36 -0.34 14.33 14.20
C THR A 36 -0.85 14.16 12.76
N ALA A 37 -0.35 13.16 12.02
CA ALA A 37 -0.82 12.86 10.68
C ALA A 37 -2.32 12.56 10.68
N ILE A 38 -2.82 11.81 11.66
CA ILE A 38 -4.25 11.47 11.78
C ILE A 38 -5.08 12.75 11.89
N ALA A 39 -4.68 13.64 12.80
CA ALA A 39 -5.37 14.88 13.06
C ALA A 39 -5.45 15.82 11.84
N VAL A 40 -4.44 15.80 10.96
CA VAL A 40 -4.38 16.68 9.79
C VAL A 40 -4.79 16.00 8.48
N SER A 41 -4.87 14.67 8.42
CA SER A 41 -5.06 13.92 7.17
C SER A 41 -6.31 14.30 6.39
N GLY A 42 -7.42 14.61 7.09
CA GLY A 42 -8.73 14.78 6.46
C GLY A 42 -9.35 13.48 5.94
N ILE A 43 -8.77 12.32 6.27
CA ILE A 43 -9.34 11.00 5.94
C ILE A 43 -10.37 10.65 7.01
N ALA A 44 -11.61 10.38 6.60
CA ALA A 44 -12.65 9.92 7.52
C ALA A 44 -12.25 8.55 8.08
N MET A 45 -12.20 8.41 9.41
CA MET A 45 -11.81 7.15 10.04
C MET A 45 -12.56 6.92 11.36
N GLU A 46 -12.99 5.68 11.55
CA GLU A 46 -13.48 5.17 12.84
C GLU A 46 -12.33 4.56 13.67
N GLY A 47 -11.21 4.25 13.01
CA GLY A 47 -10.02 3.69 13.61
C GLY A 47 -8.92 3.51 12.56
N PHE A 48 -7.75 3.08 13.02
CA PHE A 48 -6.59 2.88 12.16
C PHE A 48 -5.82 1.60 12.50
N VAL A 49 -5.07 1.09 11.52
CA VAL A 49 -4.07 0.04 11.67
C VAL A 49 -2.71 0.65 11.36
N TYR A 50 -1.80 0.59 12.32
CA TYR A 50 -0.44 1.07 12.12
C TYR A 50 0.47 -0.06 11.63
N LEU A 51 1.07 0.12 10.46
CA LEU A 51 1.93 -0.86 9.79
C LEU A 51 3.43 -0.59 9.98
N GLY A 52 3.81 0.51 10.63
CA GLY A 52 5.21 0.90 10.75
C GLY A 52 5.86 1.21 9.40
N PHE A 53 7.13 0.85 9.25
CA PHE A 53 7.80 0.85 7.95
C PHE A 53 7.53 -0.46 7.23
N LEU A 54 7.05 -0.38 5.98
CA LEU A 54 6.86 -1.59 5.18
C LEU A 54 8.19 -2.30 4.90
N PRO A 55 8.18 -3.63 4.64
CA PRO A 55 9.35 -4.37 4.20
C PRO A 55 10.04 -3.72 2.98
N ARG A 56 11.37 -3.79 2.95
CA ARG A 56 12.17 -3.23 1.83
C ARG A 56 11.97 -4.04 0.56
N ASN A 57 11.90 -5.36 0.68
CA ASN A 57 11.65 -6.27 -0.44
C ASN A 57 10.20 -6.12 -0.94
N SER A 58 10.03 -5.96 -2.25
CA SER A 58 8.70 -5.76 -2.86
C SER A 58 7.77 -6.95 -2.63
N GLY A 59 8.24 -8.19 -2.72
CA GLY A 59 7.42 -9.38 -2.48
C GLY A 59 6.92 -9.47 -1.04
N GLU A 60 7.78 -9.15 -0.06
CA GLU A 60 7.38 -9.09 1.35
C GLU A 60 6.42 -7.93 1.64
N ARG A 61 6.67 -6.76 1.03
CA ARG A 61 5.80 -5.59 1.13
C ARG A 61 4.41 -5.90 0.58
N GLN A 62 4.32 -6.47 -0.62
CA GLN A 62 3.05 -6.88 -1.21
C GLN A 62 2.36 -7.95 -0.37
N ARG A 63 3.09 -8.89 0.24
CA ARG A 63 2.51 -9.89 1.16
C ARG A 63 1.86 -9.24 2.38
N LEU A 64 2.53 -8.26 2.99
CA LEU A 64 1.97 -7.49 4.10
C LEU A 64 0.75 -6.66 3.67
N LEU A 65 0.81 -6.00 2.51
CA LEU A 65 -0.33 -5.25 1.98
C LEU A 65 -1.53 -6.17 1.68
N LYS A 66 -1.28 -7.37 1.16
CA LYS A 66 -2.32 -8.38 0.89
C LYS A 66 -2.99 -8.85 2.18
N SER A 67 -2.27 -8.93 3.31
CA SER A 67 -2.88 -9.32 4.59
C SER A 67 -3.84 -8.26 5.16
N VAL A 68 -3.79 -7.03 4.65
CA VAL A 68 -4.67 -5.93 5.08
C VAL A 68 -5.56 -5.41 3.94
N ILE A 69 -5.69 -6.16 2.84
CA ILE A 69 -6.48 -5.73 1.67
C ILE A 69 -7.97 -5.52 2.01
N SER A 70 -8.55 -6.34 2.89
CA SER A 70 -9.94 -6.20 3.31
C SER A 70 -10.12 -5.35 4.58
N GLU A 71 -9.06 -4.72 5.08
CA GLU A 71 -9.13 -3.91 6.28
C GLU A 71 -9.93 -2.63 6.00
N ARG A 72 -11.00 -2.41 6.77
CA ARG A 72 -11.90 -1.24 6.64
C ARG A 72 -11.42 -0.02 7.43
N ARG A 73 -10.51 -0.20 8.38
CA ARG A 73 -9.84 0.90 9.08
C ARG A 73 -8.77 1.53 8.19
N SER A 74 -8.45 2.80 8.45
CA SER A 74 -7.38 3.48 7.73
C SER A 74 -6.02 2.85 8.05
N LEU A 75 -5.15 2.73 7.05
CA LEU A 75 -3.80 2.21 7.23
C LEU A 75 -2.84 3.38 7.44
N VAL A 76 -2.04 3.33 8.49
CA VAL A 76 -0.99 4.33 8.75
C VAL A 76 0.37 3.67 8.62
N LEU A 77 1.26 4.26 7.83
CA LEU A 77 2.61 3.76 7.63
C LEU A 77 3.63 4.90 7.52
N PHE A 78 4.88 4.59 7.83
CA PHE A 78 6.01 5.48 7.60
C PHE A 78 6.75 5.09 6.33
N GLU A 79 7.29 6.09 5.64
CA GLU A 79 8.15 5.85 4.49
C GLU A 79 9.26 6.88 4.34
N THR A 80 10.32 6.45 3.68
CA THR A 80 11.51 7.22 3.35
C THR A 80 11.45 7.68 1.89
N PRO A 81 12.13 8.79 1.54
CA PRO A 81 11.94 9.43 0.23
C PRO A 81 12.32 8.49 -0.93
N HIS A 82 13.45 7.79 -0.81
CA HIS A 82 13.94 6.86 -1.82
C HIS A 82 13.06 5.61 -2.02
N ARG A 83 12.09 5.37 -1.13
CA ARG A 83 11.18 4.22 -1.18
C ARG A 83 9.74 4.59 -1.50
N LEU A 84 9.34 5.85 -1.31
CA LEU A 84 7.96 6.31 -1.42
C LEU A 84 7.28 5.84 -2.71
N LYS A 85 7.90 6.09 -3.88
CA LYS A 85 7.36 5.65 -5.17
C LYS A 85 7.17 4.14 -5.29
N ALA A 86 8.14 3.37 -4.84
CA ALA A 86 8.05 1.90 -4.89
C ALA A 86 6.94 1.38 -3.96
N THR A 87 6.77 2.03 -2.80
CA THR A 87 5.70 1.73 -1.86
C THR A 87 4.32 2.11 -2.41
N LEU A 88 4.16 3.30 -2.99
CA LEU A 88 2.90 3.72 -3.63
C LEU A 88 2.53 2.79 -4.79
N LYS A 89 3.49 2.42 -5.64
CA LYS A 89 3.28 1.46 -6.73
C LYS A 89 2.78 0.10 -6.23
N ASP A 90 3.43 -0.46 -5.22
CA ASP A 90 3.01 -1.76 -4.66
C ASP A 90 1.68 -1.65 -3.89
N ALA A 91 1.44 -0.54 -3.21
CA ALA A 91 0.17 -0.25 -2.55
C ALA A 91 -0.97 -0.16 -3.56
N GLN A 92 -0.79 0.58 -4.67
CA GLN A 92 -1.78 0.67 -5.74
C GLN A 92 -2.07 -0.71 -6.34
N ALA A 93 -1.01 -1.47 -6.63
CA ALA A 93 -1.15 -2.81 -7.19
C ALA A 93 -1.92 -3.75 -6.26
N VAL A 94 -1.74 -3.65 -4.94
CA VAL A 94 -2.38 -4.59 -4.01
C VAL A 94 -3.74 -4.10 -3.49
N LEU A 95 -3.82 -2.83 -3.11
CA LEU A 95 -4.97 -2.24 -2.42
C LEU A 95 -5.96 -1.55 -3.37
N GLY A 96 -5.59 -1.36 -4.64
CA GLY A 96 -6.32 -0.53 -5.59
C GLY A 96 -5.96 0.96 -5.45
N ASP A 97 -6.67 1.82 -6.18
CA ASP A 97 -6.41 3.27 -6.17
C ASP A 97 -7.18 3.99 -5.06
N ARG A 98 -6.86 3.64 -3.81
CA ARG A 98 -7.53 4.20 -2.63
C ARG A 98 -7.23 5.68 -2.42
N GLU A 99 -8.13 6.36 -1.74
CA GLU A 99 -7.83 7.66 -1.17
C GLU A 99 -6.66 7.55 -0.17
N LEU A 100 -5.78 8.54 -0.18
CA LEU A 100 -4.75 8.69 0.83
C LEU A 100 -4.48 10.16 1.17
N ALA A 101 -3.91 10.34 2.36
CA ALA A 101 -3.17 11.53 2.72
C ALA A 101 -1.67 11.20 2.86
N VAL A 102 -0.80 12.08 2.37
CA VAL A 102 0.65 11.99 2.57
C VAL A 102 1.10 13.22 3.35
N CYS A 103 1.50 12.99 4.59
CA CYS A 103 2.06 14.03 5.47
C CYS A 103 3.59 13.99 5.36
N ARG A 104 4.17 15.04 4.79
CA ARG A 104 5.61 15.20 4.59
C ARG A 104 6.16 16.22 5.57
N GLU A 105 7.30 15.91 6.18
CA GLU A 105 8.08 16.84 7.02
C GLU A 105 7.24 17.52 8.12
N LEU A 106 6.35 16.74 8.78
CA LEU A 106 5.48 17.23 9.85
C LEU A 106 6.27 18.05 10.89
N THR A 107 5.73 19.22 11.23
CA THR A 107 6.22 20.27 12.12
C THR A 107 7.45 21.06 11.63
N LYS A 108 7.94 20.79 10.42
CA LYS A 108 9.16 21.42 9.87
C LYS A 108 8.84 22.51 8.83
N LEU A 109 9.86 23.24 8.38
CA LEU A 109 9.72 24.36 7.44
C LEU A 109 9.03 23.99 6.12
N TYR A 110 9.23 22.75 5.66
CA TYR A 110 8.67 22.23 4.40
C TYR A 110 7.52 21.25 4.64
N GLU A 111 6.77 21.44 5.73
CA GLU A 111 5.59 20.64 6.03
C GLU A 111 4.58 20.70 4.87
N GLU A 112 4.03 19.53 4.52
CA GLU A 112 3.03 19.39 3.47
C GLU A 112 2.06 18.27 3.85
N THR A 113 0.75 18.50 3.69
CA THR A 113 -0.28 17.45 3.78
C THR A 113 -0.99 17.34 2.44
N TYR A 114 -0.53 16.42 1.61
CA TYR A 114 -1.15 16.06 0.33
C TYR A 114 -2.37 15.18 0.56
N ARG A 115 -3.42 15.33 -0.27
CA ARG A 115 -4.64 14.49 -0.28
C ARG A 115 -5.02 14.18 -1.73
N GLY A 116 -5.40 12.95 -1.99
CA GLY A 116 -5.81 12.48 -3.33
C GLY A 116 -5.87 10.96 -3.35
N THR A 117 -5.65 10.34 -4.50
CA THR A 117 -5.52 8.89 -4.66
C THR A 117 -4.06 8.44 -4.74
N ILE A 118 -3.81 7.13 -4.62
CA ILE A 118 -2.45 6.56 -4.64
C ILE A 118 -1.75 6.84 -5.97
N SER A 119 -2.50 6.79 -7.08
CA SER A 119 -2.02 7.14 -8.41
C SER A 119 -1.58 8.60 -8.48
N GLU A 120 -2.44 9.53 -8.06
CA GLU A 120 -2.14 10.97 -8.07
C GLU A 120 -0.94 11.30 -7.17
N ALA A 121 -0.83 10.68 -6.00
CA ALA A 121 0.32 10.85 -5.11
C ALA A 121 1.64 10.39 -5.77
N SER A 122 1.59 9.33 -6.58
CA SER A 122 2.78 8.82 -7.28
C SER A 122 3.30 9.81 -8.31
N GLU A 123 2.41 10.61 -8.90
CA GLU A 123 2.73 11.69 -9.84
C GLU A 123 3.23 12.94 -9.10
N HIS A 124 2.58 13.31 -7.99
CA HIS A 124 2.93 14.49 -7.20
C HIS A 124 4.33 14.38 -6.58
N PHE A 125 4.68 13.21 -6.04
CA PHE A 125 5.97 12.97 -5.39
C PHE A 125 7.02 12.40 -6.35
N ASP A 126 7.42 13.17 -7.36
CA ASP A 126 8.37 12.71 -8.38
C ASP A 126 9.81 12.52 -7.83
N ASN A 127 10.32 13.53 -7.12
CA ASN A 127 11.64 13.52 -6.47
C ASN A 127 11.49 13.86 -4.97
N PRO A 128 10.89 12.95 -4.18
CA PRO A 128 10.53 13.24 -2.80
C PRO A 128 11.76 13.44 -1.91
N ARG A 129 11.67 14.35 -0.95
CA ARG A 129 12.67 14.58 0.10
C ARG A 129 12.01 14.72 1.45
N GLY A 130 12.72 14.35 2.51
CA GLY A 130 12.22 14.42 3.89
C GLY A 130 11.54 13.13 4.33
N GLU A 131 10.78 13.21 5.40
CA GLU A 131 10.12 12.08 6.07
C GLU A 131 8.63 12.07 5.75
N PHE A 132 8.05 10.88 5.59
CA PHE A 132 6.66 10.71 5.16
C PHE A 132 5.89 9.84 6.14
N THR A 133 4.69 10.31 6.51
CA THR A 133 3.64 9.51 7.14
C THR A 133 2.46 9.43 6.18
N LEU A 134 2.11 8.21 5.78
CA LEU A 134 1.02 7.98 4.84
C LEU A 134 -0.19 7.46 5.59
N MET A 135 -1.36 7.91 5.14
CA MET A 135 -2.66 7.47 5.62
C MET A 135 -3.48 7.00 4.43
N ILE A 136 -3.68 5.71 4.29
CA ILE A 136 -4.45 5.13 3.19
C ILE A 136 -5.84 4.78 3.74
N SER A 137 -6.90 5.14 3.03
CA SER A 137 -8.25 4.78 3.44
C SER A 137 -8.42 3.25 3.54
N GLY A 138 -9.32 2.85 4.41
CA GLY A 138 -9.72 1.44 4.51
C GLY A 138 -10.50 1.00 3.27
N ALA A 139 -10.70 -0.31 3.16
CA ALA A 139 -11.56 -0.91 2.15
C ALA A 139 -13.00 -0.42 2.33
N THR A 140 -13.58 0.08 1.26
CA THR A 140 -15.01 0.38 1.14
C THR A 140 -15.78 -0.88 0.73
N SER A 141 -17.10 -0.89 0.89
CA SER A 141 -17.96 -1.96 0.36
C SER A 141 -17.87 -2.11 -1.16
N ASP A 142 -17.48 -1.03 -1.86
CA ASP A 142 -17.20 -1.07 -3.29
C ASP A 142 -15.83 -1.71 -3.57
N ASP A 143 -14.88 -1.73 -2.62
CA ASP A 143 -13.58 -2.39 -2.78
C ASP A 143 -13.65 -3.92 -2.75
N GLU A 144 -14.69 -4.50 -2.16
CA GLU A 144 -14.98 -5.94 -2.29
C GLU A 144 -15.36 -6.32 -3.73
N ASN A 145 -15.80 -5.34 -4.53
CA ASN A 145 -16.14 -5.45 -5.96
C ASN A 145 -15.26 -4.60 -6.90
N ALA A 146 -14.32 -3.81 -6.36
CA ALA A 146 -13.40 -2.99 -7.14
C ALA A 146 -12.49 -3.93 -7.95
N PRO A 147 -11.97 -3.48 -9.10
CA PRO A 147 -11.16 -4.34 -9.95
C PRO A 147 -9.91 -4.77 -9.17
N LYS A 148 -9.94 -6.01 -8.65
CA LYS A 148 -8.76 -6.80 -8.34
C LYS A 148 -7.83 -6.63 -9.53
N ILE A 149 -6.59 -6.14 -9.31
CA ILE A 149 -5.52 -5.88 -10.30
C ILE A 149 -6.00 -6.14 -11.72
N ASP A 150 -6.24 -5.09 -12.51
CA ASP A 150 -6.61 -5.30 -13.91
C ASP A 150 -5.57 -6.22 -14.55
N ALA A 151 -5.95 -7.47 -14.75
CA ALA A 151 -5.08 -8.51 -15.25
C ALA A 151 -4.85 -8.33 -16.75
N ARG A 152 -5.64 -7.48 -17.41
CA ARG A 152 -5.62 -7.31 -18.86
C ARG A 152 -4.26 -6.82 -19.36
N PRO A 153 -3.64 -5.75 -18.86
CA PRO A 153 -2.30 -5.32 -19.31
C PRO A 153 -1.22 -6.39 -19.10
N LEU A 154 -1.31 -7.17 -18.01
CA LEU A 154 -0.36 -8.24 -17.71
C LEU A 154 -0.56 -9.46 -18.63
N LEU A 155 -1.81 -9.82 -18.91
CA LEU A 155 -2.16 -10.89 -19.83
C LEU A 155 -1.84 -10.52 -21.28
N GLU A 156 -2.00 -9.25 -21.67
CA GLU A 156 -1.60 -8.72 -22.98
C GLU A 156 -0.10 -8.88 -23.23
N GLU A 157 0.74 -8.56 -22.24
CA GLU A 157 2.17 -8.73 -22.35
C GLU A 157 2.57 -10.20 -22.50
N LEU A 158 2.00 -11.09 -21.69
CA LEU A 158 2.23 -12.53 -21.80
C LEU A 158 1.70 -13.11 -23.12
N HIS A 159 0.62 -12.54 -23.65
CA HIS A 159 0.08 -12.89 -24.96
C HIS A 159 1.04 -12.48 -26.08
N ARG A 160 1.61 -11.27 -26.04
CA ARG A 160 2.66 -10.83 -26.98
C ARG A 160 3.90 -11.72 -26.92
N GLN A 161 4.26 -12.19 -25.74
CA GLN A 161 5.37 -13.13 -25.52
C GLN A 161 5.05 -14.59 -25.92
N ARG A 162 3.84 -14.87 -26.41
CA ARG A 162 3.34 -16.20 -26.81
C ARG A 162 3.42 -17.24 -25.68
N VAL A 163 3.27 -16.80 -24.44
CA VAL A 163 3.15 -17.69 -23.29
C VAL A 163 1.85 -18.49 -23.41
N SER A 164 1.84 -19.74 -22.94
CA SER A 164 0.64 -20.56 -22.99
C SER A 164 -0.46 -19.99 -22.08
N ALA A 165 -1.73 -20.13 -22.48
CA ALA A 165 -2.87 -19.69 -21.67
C ALA A 165 -2.83 -20.25 -20.24
N ARG A 166 -2.37 -21.51 -20.10
CA ARG A 166 -2.27 -22.20 -18.82
C ARG A 166 -1.21 -21.54 -17.93
N ASP A 167 -0.04 -21.25 -18.47
CA ASP A 167 1.08 -20.69 -17.71
C ASP A 167 0.84 -19.22 -17.39
N ALA A 168 0.28 -18.45 -18.33
CA ALA A 168 -0.11 -17.07 -18.09
C ALA A 168 -1.17 -16.95 -16.99
N VAL A 169 -2.22 -17.77 -17.05
CA VAL A 169 -3.26 -17.80 -15.99
C VAL A 169 -2.68 -18.25 -14.65
N ALA A 170 -1.78 -19.24 -14.62
CA ALA A 170 -1.15 -19.69 -13.38
C ALA A 170 -0.28 -18.57 -12.76
N GLN A 171 0.57 -17.95 -13.57
CA GLN A 171 1.48 -16.89 -13.16
C GLN A 171 0.73 -15.66 -12.65
N ILE A 172 -0.30 -15.22 -13.37
CA ILE A 172 -1.10 -14.07 -12.95
C ILE A 172 -1.98 -14.42 -11.75
N SER A 173 -2.56 -15.62 -11.67
CA SER A 173 -3.34 -16.06 -10.51
C SER A 173 -2.49 -16.08 -9.23
N GLU A 174 -1.24 -16.54 -9.32
CA GLU A 174 -0.30 -16.55 -8.18
C GLU A 174 0.16 -15.14 -7.80
N ALA A 175 0.41 -14.27 -8.79
CA ALA A 175 0.84 -12.89 -8.55
C ALA A 175 -0.28 -12.00 -7.99
N THR A 176 -1.52 -12.19 -8.44
CA THR A 176 -2.65 -11.27 -8.20
C THR A 176 -3.70 -11.81 -7.22
N GLY A 177 -3.73 -13.12 -6.97
CA GLY A 177 -4.80 -13.77 -6.20
C GLY A 177 -6.13 -13.89 -6.95
N LEU A 178 -6.17 -13.53 -8.24
CA LEU A 178 -7.36 -13.67 -9.09
C LEU A 178 -7.71 -15.13 -9.34
N GLY A 179 -9.02 -15.39 -9.45
CA GLY A 179 -9.54 -16.72 -9.75
C GLY A 179 -9.18 -17.13 -11.17
N ARG A 180 -8.61 -18.33 -11.34
CA ARG A 180 -8.18 -18.86 -12.66
C ARG A 180 -9.26 -18.80 -13.74
N ARG A 181 -10.54 -18.95 -13.36
CA ARG A 181 -11.69 -18.89 -14.27
C ARG A 181 -11.86 -17.52 -14.91
N GLU A 182 -11.66 -16.46 -14.13
CA GLU A 182 -11.78 -15.07 -14.58
C GLU A 182 -10.62 -14.68 -15.50
N LEU A 183 -9.39 -15.03 -15.12
CA LEU A 183 -8.19 -14.80 -15.92
C LEU A 183 -8.27 -15.51 -17.28
N TYR A 184 -8.79 -16.75 -17.30
CA TYR A 184 -8.96 -17.50 -18.54
C TYR A 184 -9.98 -16.85 -19.48
N ARG A 185 -11.04 -16.24 -18.95
CA ARG A 185 -12.02 -15.49 -19.75
C ARG A 185 -11.37 -14.29 -20.43
N ILE A 186 -10.60 -13.49 -19.68
CA ILE A 186 -9.88 -12.32 -20.21
C ILE A 186 -8.88 -12.74 -21.29
N TRP A 187 -8.13 -13.83 -21.06
CA TRP A 187 -7.19 -14.37 -22.05
C TRP A 187 -7.87 -14.75 -23.38
N VAL A 188 -9.05 -15.38 -23.33
CA VAL A 188 -9.80 -15.76 -24.54
C VAL A 188 -10.31 -14.54 -25.31
N GLU A 189 -10.71 -13.47 -24.61
CA GLU A 189 -11.11 -12.20 -25.25
C GLU A 189 -9.93 -11.56 -25.99
N LEU A 190 -8.75 -11.52 -25.39
CA LEU A 190 -7.52 -11.00 -26.02
C LEU A 190 -7.15 -11.75 -27.30
N THR A 191 -7.27 -13.08 -27.30
CA THR A 191 -7.00 -13.89 -28.50
C THR A 191 -7.98 -13.57 -29.64
N LYS A 192 -9.27 -13.34 -29.31
CA LYS A 192 -10.30 -13.00 -30.30
C LYS A 192 -10.10 -11.61 -30.90
N GLU A 193 -9.63 -10.65 -30.12
CA GLU A 193 -9.29 -9.31 -30.59
C GLU A 193 -8.04 -9.32 -31.49
N SER A 194 -7.06 -10.19 -31.21
CA SER A 194 -5.87 -10.37 -32.07
C SER A 194 -6.18 -11.09 -33.40
N ASP A 195 -7.20 -11.94 -33.45
CA ASP A 195 -7.61 -12.68 -34.66
C ASP A 195 -8.60 -11.89 -35.54
N TYR A 196 -9.10 -10.73 -35.08
CA TYR A 196 -10.03 -9.89 -35.85
C TYR A 196 -9.28 -9.04 -36.88
N HIS A 197 -9.35 -9.42 -38.15
CA HIS A 197 -8.98 -8.56 -39.28
C HIS A 197 -10.26 -7.99 -39.91
N PRO A 198 -10.47 -6.66 -39.93
CA PRO A 198 -11.64 -6.09 -40.59
C PRO A 198 -11.57 -6.38 -42.10
N PRO A 199 -12.69 -6.71 -42.76
CA PRO A 199 -12.73 -6.89 -44.20
C PRO A 199 -12.39 -5.55 -44.89
N VAL A 200 -11.49 -5.62 -45.87
CA VAL A 200 -11.02 -4.49 -46.70
C VAL A 200 -12.16 -3.94 -47.56
#